data_AF-A0A662SLU3-F1
#
_entry.id   AF-A0A662SLU3-F1
#
_cell.length_a   1.000
_cell.length_b   1.000
_cell.length_c   1.000
_cell.angle_alpha   90.00
_cell.angle_beta   90.00
_cell.angle_gamma   90.00
#
_symmetry.space_group_name_H-M   'P 1'
#
loop_
_entity.id
_entity.type
_entity.pdbx_description
1 polymer ?
#
loop_
_entity_poly.entity_id
_entity_poly.type
_entity_poly.pdbx_seq_one_letter_code
_entity_poly.pdbx_strand_id
1 'polypeptide(L)'
;MGGHEELLRRSKAALYGVAVGDAMGKMTEGYWPPEIKKRYGKLVDDFMTPIQPQSQYTWRIAEVTDDTRLTVLLAKSILSREGVDEA
;
A
#
# COMPACT_ATOMS: atom_id res chain seq x y z
N MET A 1 -8.72 2.35 28.47
CA MET A 1 -8.64 1.57 27.21
C MET A 1 -7.89 0.30 27.51
N GLY A 2 -8.55 -0.85 27.38
CA GLY A 2 -7.96 -2.15 27.75
C GLY A 2 -6.86 -2.57 26.76
N GLY A 3 -5.90 -3.40 27.19
CA GLY A 3 -4.78 -3.83 26.33
C GLY A 3 -5.22 -4.50 25.02
N HIS A 4 -6.36 -5.21 25.03
CA HIS A 4 -6.95 -5.82 23.83
C HIS A 4 -7.43 -4.78 22.80
N GLU A 5 -8.06 -3.70 23.27
CA GLU A 5 -8.58 -2.63 22.41
C GLU A 5 -7.42 -1.88 21.73
N GLU A 6 -6.34 -1.61 22.48
CA GLU A 6 -5.14 -0.99 21.93
C GLU A 6 -4.41 -1.91 20.93
N LEU A 7 -4.34 -3.21 21.19
CA LEU A 7 -3.78 -4.19 20.24
C LEU A 7 -4.59 -4.20 18.94
N LEU A 8 -5.92 -4.29 19.03
CA LEU A 8 -6.81 -4.27 17.87
C LEU A 8 -6.64 -2.98 17.06
N ARG A 9 -6.52 -1.84 17.74
CA ARG A 9 -6.29 -0.53 17.10
C ARG A 9 -4.97 -0.53 16.33
N ARG A 10 -3.89 -1.03 16.92
CA ARG A 10 -2.57 -1.12 16.27
C ARG A 10 -2.57 -2.09 15.10
N SER A 11 -3.19 -3.26 15.23
CA SER A 11 -3.30 -4.23 14.15
C SER A 11 -4.05 -3.65 12.94
N LYS A 12 -5.17 -2.96 13.17
CA LYS A 12 -5.91 -2.26 12.09
C LYS A 12 -5.06 -1.16 11.46
N ALA A 13 -4.40 -0.34 12.27
CA ALA A 13 -3.54 0.74 11.79
C ALA A 13 -2.37 0.21 10.94
N ALA A 14 -1.79 -0.94 11.30
CA ALA A 14 -0.74 -1.57 10.52
C ALA A 14 -1.25 -2.01 9.13
N LEU A 15 -2.40 -2.68 9.06
CA LEU A 15 -3.00 -3.11 7.80
C LEU A 15 -3.42 -1.93 6.92
N TYR A 16 -3.99 -0.87 7.51
CA TYR A 16 -4.28 0.36 6.78
C TYR A 16 -3.01 1.09 6.32
N GLY A 17 -1.95 1.08 7.14
CA GLY A 17 -0.66 1.66 6.78
C GLY A 17 -0.05 1.00 5.55
N VAL A 18 -0.15 -0.33 5.43
CA VAL A 18 0.24 -1.05 4.20
C VAL A 18 -0.54 -0.53 3.00
N ALA A 19 -1.88 -0.52 3.07
CA ALA A 19 -2.72 -0.11 1.95
C ALA A 19 -2.53 1.36 1.53
N VAL A 20 -2.43 2.27 2.51
CA VAL A 20 -2.19 3.70 2.26
C VAL A 20 -0.79 3.90 1.69
N GLY A 21 0.22 3.23 2.24
CA GLY A 21 1.61 3.31 1.80
C GLY A 21 1.81 2.79 0.38
N ASP A 22 1.24 1.63 0.05
CA ASP A 22 1.17 1.08 -1.32
C ASP A 22 0.55 2.10 -2.27
N ALA A 23 -0.68 2.54 -1.98
CA ALA A 23 -1.44 3.41 -2.87
C ALA A 23 -0.75 4.77 -3.12
N MET A 24 -0.06 5.31 -2.12
CA MET A 24 0.77 6.52 -2.27
C MET A 24 2.09 6.23 -2.99
N GLY A 25 2.79 5.17 -2.59
CA GLY A 25 4.13 4.81 -3.03
C GLY A 25 4.19 4.50 -4.53
N LYS A 26 3.20 3.81 -5.07
CA LYS A 26 3.14 3.49 -6.51
C LYS A 26 3.16 4.70 -7.44
N MET A 27 2.75 5.88 -6.97
CA MET A 27 2.81 7.12 -7.75
C MET A 27 4.26 7.52 -8.04
N THR A 28 5.18 7.04 -7.22
CA THR A 28 6.61 7.40 -7.22
C THR A 28 7.53 6.23 -7.52
N GLU A 29 6.98 5.05 -7.78
CA GLU A 29 7.73 3.85 -8.13
C GLU A 29 8.55 4.06 -9.40
N GLY A 30 9.81 3.61 -9.37
CA GLY A 30 10.72 3.72 -10.51
C GLY A 30 11.31 5.12 -10.75
N TYR A 31 11.07 6.09 -9.85
CA TYR A 31 11.63 7.44 -9.94
C TYR A 31 12.68 7.73 -8.87
N TRP A 32 13.68 8.52 -9.24
CA TRP A 32 14.55 9.19 -8.28
C TRP A 32 13.83 10.37 -7.62
N PRO A 33 14.16 10.73 -6.36
CA PRO A 33 13.50 11.83 -5.65
C PRO A 33 13.41 13.17 -6.43
N PRO A 34 14.44 13.61 -7.18
CA PRO A 34 14.33 14.82 -8.00
C PRO A 34 13.33 14.70 -9.15
N GLU A 35 13.13 13.50 -9.71
CA GLU A 35 12.21 13.24 -10.81
C GLU A 35 10.76 13.32 -10.36
N ILE A 36 10.46 12.82 -9.15
CA ILE A 36 9.14 12.91 -8.53
C ILE A 36 8.68 14.38 -8.47
N LYS A 37 9.51 15.27 -7.91
CA LYS A 37 9.19 16.69 -7.80
C LYS A 37 9.03 17.36 -9.17
N LYS A 38 9.87 17.01 -10.13
CA LYS A 38 9.74 17.49 -11.52
C LYS A 38 8.43 17.03 -12.17
N ARG A 39 7.99 15.81 -11.85
CA ARG A 39 6.80 15.18 -12.45
C ARG A 39 5.49 15.71 -11.89
N TYR A 40 5.41 15.83 -10.57
CA TYR A 40 4.21 16.26 -9.85
C TYR A 40 4.19 17.77 -9.59
N GLY A 41 5.29 18.48 -9.83
CA GLY A 41 5.45 19.92 -9.57
C GLY A 41 5.54 20.28 -8.09
N LYS A 42 5.34 19.31 -7.20
CA LYS A 42 5.37 19.45 -5.74
C LYS A 42 5.83 18.15 -5.08
N LEU A 43 5.99 18.19 -3.76
CA LEU A 43 6.10 16.96 -2.97
C LEU A 43 4.79 16.19 -3.07
N VAL A 44 4.89 14.85 -3.11
CA VAL A 44 3.73 13.97 -3.06
C VAL A 44 3.36 13.79 -1.59
N ASP A 45 2.34 14.53 -1.17
CA ASP A 45 1.85 14.63 0.21
C ASP A 45 0.38 14.19 0.37
N ASP A 46 -0.27 13.84 -0.72
CA ASP A 46 -1.66 13.37 -0.78
C ASP A 46 -1.82 12.44 -2.00
N PHE A 47 -2.95 11.74 -2.09
CA PHE A 47 -3.30 10.95 -3.27
C PHE A 47 -3.52 11.86 -4.48
N MET A 48 -2.86 11.52 -5.57
CA MET A 48 -2.96 12.23 -6.85
C MET A 48 -3.21 11.24 -7.98
N THR A 49 -3.58 11.73 -9.15
CA THR A 49 -3.60 10.90 -10.36
C THR A 49 -2.19 10.39 -10.63
N PRO A 50 -1.94 9.06 -10.62
CA PRO A 50 -0.61 8.54 -10.85
C PRO A 50 -0.14 8.90 -12.26
N ILE A 51 1.05 9.47 -12.37
CA ILE A 51 1.63 9.86 -13.65
C ILE A 51 2.67 8.82 -14.07
N GLN A 52 2.31 7.93 -15.01
CA GLN A 52 3.01 6.65 -15.22
C GLN A 52 3.47 6.44 -16.68
N PRO A 53 4.45 7.19 -17.20
CA PRO A 53 4.96 7.02 -18.55
C PRO A 53 5.88 5.78 -18.67
N GLN A 54 6.38 5.22 -17.56
CA GLN A 54 7.25 4.03 -17.52
C GLN A 54 6.50 2.74 -17.14
N SER A 55 5.21 2.82 -16.80
CA SER A 55 4.39 1.66 -16.44
C SER A 55 3.57 1.17 -17.63
N GLN A 56 3.40 -0.14 -17.75
CA GLN A 56 2.41 -0.73 -18.67
C GLN A 56 1.00 -0.77 -18.06
N TYR A 57 0.88 -0.51 -16.75
CA TYR A 57 -0.38 -0.50 -16.04
C TYR A 57 -0.93 0.91 -15.93
N THR A 58 -2.26 1.02 -15.94
CA THR A 58 -2.96 2.25 -15.59
C THR A 58 -3.65 2.04 -14.25
N TRP A 59 -3.46 3.00 -13.34
CA TRP A 59 -3.98 2.91 -11.98
C TRP A 59 -4.88 4.10 -11.69
N ARG A 60 -5.94 3.86 -10.93
CA ARG A 60 -6.79 4.92 -10.41
C ARG A 60 -6.14 5.59 -9.20
N ILE A 61 -6.62 6.79 -8.89
CA ILE A 61 -6.28 7.51 -7.65
C ILE A 61 -6.60 6.59 -6.47
N ALA A 62 -5.65 6.47 -5.53
CA ALA A 62 -5.76 5.67 -4.31
C ALA A 62 -6.09 4.17 -4.50
N GLU A 63 -5.95 3.63 -5.71
CA GLU A 63 -6.01 2.18 -5.91
C GLU A 63 -4.81 1.50 -5.21
N VAL A 64 -4.90 0.22 -4.88
CA VAL A 64 -3.77 -0.55 -4.32
C VAL A 64 -3.17 -1.49 -5.37
N THR A 65 -1.88 -1.82 -5.25
CA THR A 65 -1.15 -2.75 -6.13
C THR A 65 -1.16 -4.17 -5.59
N ASP A 66 -0.26 -5.01 -6.10
CA ASP A 66 0.01 -6.35 -5.63
C ASP A 66 0.46 -6.39 -4.16
N ASP A 67 1.16 -5.37 -3.63
CA ASP A 67 1.59 -5.32 -2.22
C ASP A 67 0.41 -5.54 -1.26
N THR A 68 -0.67 -4.76 -1.40
CA THR A 68 -1.87 -4.93 -0.56
C THR A 68 -2.64 -6.19 -0.92
N ARG A 69 -2.74 -6.54 -2.21
CA ARG A 69 -3.51 -7.71 -2.66
C ARG A 69 -2.90 -9.01 -2.12
N LEU A 70 -1.58 -9.14 -2.16
CA LEU A 70 -0.84 -10.27 -1.60
C LEU A 70 -0.89 -10.27 -0.07
N THR A 71 -0.83 -9.11 0.58
CA THR A 71 -1.04 -9.00 2.03
C THR A 71 -2.40 -9.57 2.44
N VAL A 72 -3.48 -9.18 1.76
CA VAL A 72 -4.84 -9.68 2.03
C VAL A 72 -4.95 -11.18 1.68
N LEU A 73 -4.35 -11.62 0.58
CA LEU A 73 -4.34 -13.02 0.17
C LEU A 73 -3.66 -13.90 1.24
N LEU A 74 -2.48 -13.51 1.70
CA LEU A 74 -1.74 -14.23 2.73
C LEU A 74 -2.49 -14.25 4.05
N ALA A 75 -3.06 -13.11 4.48
CA ALA A 75 -3.87 -13.04 5.70
C ALA A 75 -5.09 -13.99 5.63
N LYS A 76 -5.78 -14.06 4.49
CA LYS A 76 -6.89 -15.00 4.26
C LYS A 76 -6.41 -16.45 4.35
N SER A 77 -5.26 -16.76 3.76
CA SER A 77 -4.66 -18.10 3.84
C SER A 77 -4.39 -18.48 5.30
N ILE A 78 -3.70 -17.62 6.05
CA ILE A 78 -3.36 -17.84 7.47
C ILE A 78 -4.62 -18.07 8.31
N LEU A 79 -5.67 -17.27 8.11
CA LEU A 79 -6.94 -17.44 8.80
C LEU A 79 -7.62 -18.77 8.44
N SER A 80 -7.51 -19.22 7.19
CA SER A 80 -8.11 -20.48 6.73
C SER A 80 -7.34 -21.73 7.14
N ARG A 81 -6.03 -21.60 7.41
CA ARG A 81 -5.12 -22.70 7.76
C ARG A 81 -4.66 -22.67 9.21
N GLU A 82 -5.11 -21.67 9.97
CA GLU A 82 -4.69 -21.40 11.36
C GLU A 82 -3.18 -21.21 11.52
N GLY A 83 -2.49 -20.79 10.45
CA GLY A 83 -1.04 -20.69 10.39
C GLY A 83 -0.54 -20.47 8.96
N VAL A 84 0.77 -20.24 8.79
CA VAL A 84 1.38 -20.21 7.45
C VAL A 84 1.46 -21.64 6.93
N ASP A 85 0.89 -21.87 5.75
CA ASP A 85 0.95 -23.14 5.03
C ASP A 85 1.81 -22.95 3.77
N GLU A 86 2.97 -23.60 3.75
CA GLU A 86 3.99 -23.50 2.70
C GLU A 86 4.01 -24.71 1.75
N ALA A 87 3.09 -25.66 1.95
CA ALA A 87 3.03 -26.94 1.24
C ALA A 87 2.14 -26.92 -0.02
#